data_AF-A0A7S1E2U5-F1
#
_entry.id   AF-A0A7S1E2U5-F1
#
_cell.length_a   1.000
_cell.length_b   1.000
_cell.length_c   1.000
_cell.angle_alpha   90.00
_cell.angle_beta   90.00
_cell.angle_gamma   90.00
#
_symmetry.space_group_name_H-M   'P 1'
#
loop_
_entity.id
_entity.type
_entity.pdbx_description
1 polymer ?
#
loop_
_entity_poly.entity_id
_entity_poly.type
_entity_poly.pdbx_seq_one_letter_code
_entity_poly.pdbx_strand_id
1 'polypeptide(L)'
;AQVKDEMRKLLKGSTKDNVTKTKRSLARLSHSNPLVVIEVVLDQVQEYQSMIEVCRDALSYSSSLTLDVFSYMAIEELGGALLLEKPMLLDDYANLARWLLNLSDFVSGVYVKYP
;
A
#
# COMPACT_ATOMS: atom_id res chain seq x y z
N ALA A 1 11.32 12.65 1.83
CA ALA A 1 10.90 13.02 3.21
C ALA A 1 9.52 13.69 3.21
N GLN A 2 9.37 14.88 2.60
CA GLN A 2 8.11 15.65 2.65
C GLN A 2 6.86 14.89 2.17
N VAL A 3 6.91 14.24 1.00
CA VAL A 3 5.78 13.47 0.44
C VAL A 3 5.43 12.25 1.31
N LYS A 4 6.44 11.58 1.87
CA LYS A 4 6.27 10.41 2.76
C LYS A 4 5.53 10.81 4.04
N ASP A 5 5.89 11.94 4.63
CA ASP A 5 5.23 12.47 5.83
C ASP A 5 3.81 12.99 5.53
N GLU A 6 3.61 13.63 4.39
CA GLU A 6 2.28 14.05 3.92
C GLU A 6 1.35 12.84 3.73
N MET A 7 1.84 11.78 3.09
CA MET A 7 1.09 10.53 2.90
C MET A 7 0.73 9.86 4.22
N ARG A 8 1.67 9.77 5.17
CA ARG A 8 1.40 9.21 6.50
C ARG A 8 0.35 10.01 7.25
N LYS A 9 0.39 11.34 7.17
CA LYS A 9 -0.64 12.21 7.78
C LYS A 9 -2.00 12.00 7.12
N LEU A 10 -2.03 11.91 5.79
CA LEU A 10 -3.24 11.69 5.01
C LEU A 10 -3.92 10.35 5.39
N LEU A 11 -3.15 9.26 5.45
CA LEU A 11 -3.67 7.94 5.79
C LEU A 11 -4.09 7.84 7.26
N LYS A 12 -3.32 8.42 8.20
CA LYS A 12 -3.71 8.48 9.63
C LYS A 12 -4.98 9.30 9.87
N GLY A 13 -5.21 10.34 9.07
CA GLY A 13 -6.42 11.15 9.14
C GLY A 13 -7.63 10.53 8.44
N SER A 14 -7.49 9.35 7.81
CA SER A 14 -8.57 8.74 7.04
C SER A 14 -9.68 8.20 7.93
N THR A 15 -10.91 8.60 7.65
CA THR A 15 -12.14 8.14 8.31
C THR A 15 -13.19 7.81 7.25
N LYS A 16 -14.25 7.10 7.65
CA LYS A 16 -15.36 6.76 6.73
C LYS A 16 -15.98 8.01 6.08
N ASP A 17 -16.06 9.11 6.82
CA ASP A 17 -16.67 10.36 6.35
C ASP A 17 -15.79 11.14 5.37
N ASN A 18 -14.46 10.97 5.45
CA ASN A 18 -13.51 11.72 4.61
C ASN A 18 -12.83 10.88 3.52
N VAL A 19 -13.17 9.58 3.43
CA VAL A 19 -12.50 8.62 2.55
C VAL A 19 -12.42 9.11 1.10
N THR A 20 -13.47 9.74 0.58
CA THR A 20 -13.47 10.29 -0.80
C THR A 20 -12.43 11.39 -1.01
N LYS A 21 -12.21 12.25 -0.01
CA LYS A 21 -11.17 13.30 -0.07
C LYS A 21 -9.78 12.69 0.04
N THR A 22 -9.62 11.69 0.90
CA THR A 22 -8.39 10.91 1.05
C THR A 22 -8.00 10.24 -0.27
N LYS A 23 -8.94 9.56 -0.93
CA LYS A 23 -8.75 8.91 -2.24
C LYS A 23 -8.23 9.89 -3.30
N ARG A 24 -8.87 11.05 -3.45
CA ARG A 24 -8.46 12.08 -4.42
C ARG A 24 -7.08 12.67 -4.12
N SER A 25 -6.79 12.91 -2.85
CA SER A 25 -5.51 13.47 -2.43
C SER A 25 -4.38 12.48 -2.66
N LEU A 26 -4.62 11.20 -2.37
CA LEU A 26 -3.68 10.12 -2.63
C LEU A 26 -3.38 9.99 -4.13
N ALA A 27 -4.42 9.97 -4.98
CA ALA A 27 -4.24 9.88 -6.42
C ALA A 27 -3.45 11.07 -6.99
N ARG A 28 -3.74 12.28 -6.51
CA ARG A 28 -2.97 13.48 -6.89
C ARG A 28 -1.49 13.34 -6.54
N LEU A 29 -1.17 12.83 -5.35
CA LEU A 29 0.20 12.61 -4.92
C LEU A 29 0.88 11.48 -5.73
N SER A 30 0.14 10.43 -6.07
CA SER A 30 0.66 9.28 -6.83
C SER A 30 1.04 9.66 -8.27
N HIS A 31 0.34 10.62 -8.89
CA HIS A 31 0.68 11.08 -10.24
C HIS A 31 2.06 11.73 -10.32
N SER A 32 2.50 12.45 -9.29
CA SER A 32 3.81 13.11 -9.27
C SER A 32 4.91 12.25 -8.65
N ASN A 33 4.54 11.35 -7.72
CA ASN A 33 5.51 10.58 -6.92
C ASN A 33 5.03 9.11 -6.72
N PRO A 34 4.86 8.33 -7.79
CA PRO A 34 4.23 7.01 -7.70
C PRO A 34 5.00 6.06 -6.78
N LEU A 35 6.33 6.02 -6.89
CA LEU A 35 7.19 5.10 -6.11
C LEU A 35 7.07 5.34 -4.60
N VAL A 36 7.25 6.58 -4.14
CA VAL A 36 7.15 6.92 -2.71
C VAL A 36 5.74 6.71 -2.17
N VAL A 37 4.71 6.98 -2.98
CA VAL A 37 3.32 6.78 -2.57
C VAL A 37 2.99 5.31 -2.42
N ILE A 38 3.38 4.47 -3.37
CA ILE A 38 3.19 3.02 -3.32
C ILE A 38 3.98 2.40 -2.16
N GLU A 39 5.21 2.84 -1.90
CA GLU A 39 6.00 2.41 -0.74
C GLU A 39 5.23 2.60 0.57
N VAL A 40 4.68 3.80 0.80
CA VAL A 40 3.91 4.09 2.01
C VAL A 40 2.61 3.29 2.05
N VAL A 41 1.95 3.11 0.91
CA VAL A 41 0.72 2.30 0.85
C VAL A 41 1.01 0.86 1.24
N LEU A 42 2.08 0.25 0.70
CA LEU A 42 2.48 -1.12 1.03
C LEU A 42 2.84 -1.27 2.52
N ASP A 43 3.62 -0.34 3.08
CA ASP A 43 3.91 -0.31 4.53
C ASP A 43 2.63 -0.33 5.37
N GLN A 44 1.64 0.51 5.02
CA GLN A 44 0.42 0.66 5.80
C GLN A 44 -0.54 -0.52 5.67
N VAL A 45 -0.71 -1.10 4.49
CA VAL A 45 -1.61 -2.25 4.29
C VAL A 45 -1.05 -3.52 4.91
N GLN A 46 0.29 -3.69 4.89
CA GLN A 46 0.96 -4.83 5.50
C GLN A 46 0.78 -4.83 7.03
N GLU A 47 0.85 -3.66 7.67
CA GLU A 47 0.72 -3.51 9.12
C GLU A 47 -0.75 -3.48 9.58
N TYR A 48 -1.63 -2.81 8.83
CA TYR A 48 -3.02 -2.55 9.23
C TYR A 48 -4.04 -3.08 8.21
N GLN A 49 -4.73 -4.16 8.55
CA GLN A 49 -5.78 -4.74 7.69
C GLN A 49 -6.89 -3.72 7.36
N SER A 50 -7.23 -2.83 8.29
CA SER A 50 -8.24 -1.78 8.06
C SER A 50 -7.88 -0.78 6.96
N MET A 51 -6.59 -0.67 6.60
CA MET A 51 -6.13 0.22 5.54
C MET A 51 -6.25 -0.41 4.15
N ILE A 52 -6.46 -1.73 4.04
CA ILE A 52 -6.55 -2.44 2.76
C ILE A 52 -7.66 -1.85 1.89
N GLU A 53 -8.89 -1.75 2.41
CA GLU A 53 -10.03 -1.21 1.66
C GLU A 53 -9.82 0.26 1.25
N VAL A 54 -9.30 1.07 2.18
CA VAL A 54 -9.05 2.50 1.95
C VAL A 54 -8.03 2.71 0.83
N CYS A 55 -6.91 1.99 0.88
CA CYS A 55 -5.85 2.08 -0.11
C CYS A 55 -6.28 1.49 -1.46
N ARG A 56 -7.00 0.35 -1.45
CA ARG A 56 -7.48 -0.33 -2.67
C ARG A 56 -8.42 0.59 -3.44
N ASP A 57 -9.33 1.23 -2.74
CA ASP A 57 -10.23 2.19 -3.35
C ASP A 57 -9.52 3.47 -3.78
N ALA A 58 -8.46 3.90 -3.11
CA ALA A 58 -7.72 5.09 -3.51
C ALA A 58 -6.95 4.88 -4.82
N LEU A 59 -6.48 3.66 -5.06
CA LEU A 59 -5.86 3.27 -6.34
C LEU A 59 -6.82 3.31 -7.53
N SER A 60 -8.15 3.41 -7.31
CA SER A 60 -9.12 3.55 -8.42
C SER A 60 -8.93 4.80 -9.27
N TYR A 61 -8.27 5.82 -8.71
CA TYR A 61 -8.00 7.08 -9.39
C TYR A 61 -6.55 7.19 -9.88
N SER A 62 -5.77 6.11 -9.79
CA SER A 62 -4.35 6.12 -10.13
C SER A 62 -4.11 5.94 -11.64
N SER A 63 -2.95 6.39 -12.14
CA SER A 63 -2.55 6.20 -13.54
C SER A 63 -2.08 4.76 -13.80
N SER A 64 -2.06 4.33 -15.07
CA SER A 64 -1.45 3.06 -15.47
C SER A 64 -0.02 2.91 -14.95
N LEU A 65 0.80 3.97 -15.05
CA LEU A 65 2.17 3.98 -14.49
C LEU A 65 2.20 3.70 -12.98
N THR A 66 1.21 4.20 -12.23
CA THR A 66 1.15 3.93 -10.79
C THR A 66 0.85 2.44 -10.52
N LEU A 67 0.01 1.82 -11.34
CA LEU A 67 -0.29 0.38 -11.27
C LEU A 67 0.92 -0.48 -11.66
N ASP A 68 1.70 -0.07 -12.66
CA ASP A 68 2.95 -0.74 -13.04
C ASP A 68 3.98 -0.67 -11.91
N VAL A 69 4.14 0.51 -11.30
CA VAL A 69 5.02 0.69 -10.14
C VAL A 69 4.55 -0.13 -8.94
N PHE A 70 3.24 -0.18 -8.69
CA PHE A 70 2.65 -1.07 -7.69
C PHE A 70 2.99 -2.54 -7.95
N SER A 71 2.84 -3.00 -9.19
CA SER A 71 3.13 -4.36 -9.61
C SER A 71 4.59 -4.73 -9.33
N TYR A 72 5.52 -3.86 -9.74
CA TYR A 72 6.94 -4.02 -9.50
C TYR A 72 7.24 -4.11 -8.00
N MET A 73 6.73 -3.15 -7.21
CA MET A 73 6.99 -3.09 -5.77
C MET A 73 6.33 -4.23 -4.98
N ALA A 74 5.18 -4.75 -5.44
CA ALA A 74 4.57 -5.92 -4.82
C ALA A 74 5.42 -7.18 -5.01
N ILE A 75 5.99 -7.37 -6.22
CA ILE A 75 6.93 -8.45 -6.51
C ILE A 75 8.22 -8.26 -5.72
N GLU A 76 8.73 -7.03 -5.66
CA GLU A 76 9.91 -6.69 -4.86
C GLU A 76 9.67 -6.94 -3.38
N GLU A 77 8.49 -6.67 -2.83
CA GLU A 77 8.18 -6.96 -1.43
C GLU A 77 8.10 -8.47 -1.15
N LEU A 78 7.52 -9.25 -2.07
CA LEU A 78 7.50 -10.71 -1.98
C LEU A 78 8.92 -11.29 -2.07
N GLY A 79 9.71 -10.87 -3.06
CA GLY A 79 11.08 -11.33 -3.27
C GLY A 79 12.06 -10.79 -2.23
N GLY A 80 11.88 -9.56 -1.80
CA GLY A 80 12.69 -8.85 -0.81
C GLY A 80 12.42 -9.31 0.61
N ALA A 81 11.18 -9.67 0.99
CA ALA A 81 10.94 -10.36 2.26
C ALA A 81 11.53 -11.79 2.28
N LEU A 82 11.72 -12.41 1.11
CA LEU A 82 12.40 -13.71 0.94
C LEU A 82 13.94 -13.60 0.89
N LEU A 83 14.49 -12.43 0.54
CA LEU A 83 15.94 -12.23 0.31
C LEU A 83 16.61 -11.28 1.33
N LEU A 84 15.85 -10.38 1.94
CA LEU A 84 16.28 -9.41 2.95
C LEU A 84 15.61 -9.80 4.26
N GLU A 85 16.41 -10.16 5.26
CA GLU A 85 15.96 -10.45 6.61
C GLU A 85 15.19 -9.26 7.19
N LYS A 86 13.87 -9.18 6.99
CA LYS A 86 13.00 -8.27 7.75
C LYS A 86 12.95 -8.86 9.17
N PRO A 87 13.66 -8.30 10.17
CA PRO A 87 13.85 -8.95 11.47
C PRO A 87 12.51 -9.19 12.17
N MET A 88 11.54 -8.29 11.93
CA MET A 88 10.17 -8.39 12.43
C MET A 88 9.37 -9.61 11.93
N LEU A 89 9.77 -10.22 10.80
CA LEU A 89 9.12 -11.41 10.24
C LEU A 89 9.74 -12.72 10.75
N LEU A 90 10.96 -12.66 11.27
CA LEU A 90 11.75 -13.83 11.66
C LEU A 90 11.49 -14.30 13.10
N ASP A 91 11.08 -13.39 14.00
CA ASP A 91 10.89 -13.71 15.42
C ASP A 91 9.49 -14.26 15.78
N ASP A 92 8.48 -14.02 14.93
CA ASP A 92 7.08 -14.41 15.21
C ASP A 92 6.34 -14.85 13.94
N TYR A 93 6.11 -16.15 13.83
CA TYR A 93 5.36 -16.76 12.72
C TYR A 93 3.94 -16.18 12.55
N ALA A 94 3.31 -15.70 13.62
CA ALA A 94 1.99 -15.09 13.52
C ALA A 94 2.05 -13.72 12.83
N ASN A 95 3.11 -12.95 13.05
CA ASN A 95 3.32 -11.66 12.38
C ASN A 95 3.66 -11.86 10.90
N LEU A 96 4.48 -12.86 10.57
CA LEU A 96 4.74 -13.25 9.18
C LEU A 96 3.45 -13.67 8.45
N ALA A 97 2.65 -14.53 9.07
CA ALA A 97 1.38 -14.96 8.49
C ALA A 97 0.42 -13.77 8.28
N ARG A 98 0.29 -12.87 9.26
CA ARG A 98 -0.56 -11.67 9.16
C ARG A 98 -0.08 -10.74 8.05
N TRP A 99 1.23 -10.49 7.97
CA TRP A 99 1.84 -9.68 6.92
C TRP A 99 1.51 -10.23 5.53
N LEU A 100 1.73 -11.54 5.33
CA LEU A 100 1.50 -12.20 4.05
C LEU A 100 0.02 -12.20 3.67
N LEU A 101 -0.87 -12.46 4.63
CA LEU A 101 -2.32 -12.42 4.41
C LEU A 101 -2.80 -11.03 3.99
N ASN A 102 -2.35 -9.99 4.69
CA ASN A 102 -2.69 -8.62 4.36
C ASN A 102 -2.19 -8.22 2.98
N LEU A 103 -0.93 -8.58 2.65
CA LEU A 103 -0.35 -8.31 1.34
C LEU A 103 -1.11 -9.04 0.24
N SER A 104 -1.43 -10.32 0.44
CA SER A 104 -2.16 -11.13 -0.53
C SER A 104 -3.58 -10.60 -0.78
N ASP A 105 -4.33 -10.23 0.27
CA ASP A 105 -5.65 -9.62 0.14
C ASP A 105 -5.56 -8.27 -0.61
N PHE A 106 -4.56 -7.45 -0.30
CA PHE A 106 -4.38 -6.19 -1.01
C PHE A 106 -4.08 -6.40 -2.50
N VAL A 107 -3.09 -7.23 -2.83
CA VAL A 107 -2.64 -7.51 -4.20
C VAL A 107 -3.76 -8.14 -5.03
N SER A 108 -4.42 -9.18 -4.50
CA SER A 108 -5.53 -9.83 -5.19
C SER A 108 -6.68 -8.85 -5.44
N GLY A 109 -7.03 -8.02 -4.46
CA GLY A 109 -8.09 -7.03 -4.61
C GLY A 109 -7.79 -5.93 -5.62
N VAL A 110 -6.51 -5.59 -5.84
CA VAL A 110 -6.11 -4.66 -6.90
C VAL A 110 -6.23 -5.34 -8.27
N TYR A 111 -5.63 -6.52 -8.47
CA TYR A 111 -5.62 -7.19 -9.79
C TYR A 111 -6.95 -7.80 -10.22
N VAL A 112 -7.85 -8.11 -9.29
CA VAL A 112 -9.23 -8.51 -9.64
C VAL A 112 -9.99 -7.32 -10.25
N LYS A 113 -9.65 -6.09 -9.85
CA LYS A 113 -10.37 -4.87 -10.24
C LYS A 113 -9.71 -4.12 -11.38
N TYR A 114 -8.39 -4.23 -11.51
CA TYR A 114 -7.58 -3.50 -12.48
C TYR A 114 -6.68 -4.49 -13.24
N PRO A 115 -6.66 -4.44 -14.58
CA PRO A 115 -5.81 -5.30 -15.40
C PRO A 115 -4.33 -4.97 -15.24
#